data_AF-A0A4V2X714-F1
#
_entry.id   AF-A0A4V2X714-F1
#
_cell.length_a   1.000
_cell.length_b   1.000
_cell.length_c   1.000
_cell.angle_alpha   90.00
_cell.angle_beta   90.00
_cell.angle_gamma   90.00
#
_symmetry.space_group_name_H-M   'P 1'
#
loop_
_entity.id
_entity.type
_entity.pdbx_description
1 polymer ?
#
loop_
_entity_poly.entity_id
_entity_poly.type
_entity_poly.pdbx_seq_one_letter_code
_entity_poly.pdbx_strand_id
1 'polypeptide(L)'
;MEENMFKELLSSVNEMVAIENGEFQPKPEHVHRHAIPNVKLIRKNFGMKQSEFAEMIGVSIRLVQSWEQNQRTPSGIALKMLFLIEKNPNIVDTLRSI
;
A
#
# COMPACT_ATOMS: atom_id res chain seq x y z
N MET A 1 5.21 -35.89 12.65
CA MET A 1 4.79 -35.10 11.49
C MET A 1 4.55 -36.07 10.35
N GLU A 2 3.43 -35.95 9.66
CA GLU A 2 3.16 -36.80 8.50
C GLU A 2 4.14 -36.47 7.37
N GLU A 3 4.75 -37.50 6.77
CA GLU A 3 5.79 -37.34 5.74
C GLU A 3 5.31 -36.52 4.54
N ASN A 4 4.01 -36.59 4.24
CA ASN A 4 3.37 -35.83 3.18
C ASN A 4 3.34 -34.33 3.47
N MET A 5 3.00 -33.92 4.70
CA MET A 5 3.00 -32.52 5.10
C MET A 5 4.40 -31.90 4.98
N PHE A 6 5.45 -32.65 5.35
CA PHE A 6 6.83 -32.17 5.21
C PHE A 6 7.21 -31.97 3.74
N LYS A 7 6.85 -32.92 2.87
CA LYS A 7 7.11 -32.82 1.42
C LYS A 7 6.37 -31.64 0.78
N GLU A 8 5.10 -31.42 1.14
CA GLU A 8 4.34 -30.27 0.66
C GLU A 8 4.98 -28.96 1.08
N LEU A 9 5.39 -28.84 2.35
CA LEU A 9 6.01 -27.62 2.86
C LEU A 9 7.37 -27.34 2.18
N LEU A 10 8.17 -28.38 1.95
CA LEU A 10 9.43 -28.26 1.21
C LEU A 10 9.20 -27.81 -0.25
N SER A 11 8.13 -28.30 -0.88
CA SER A 11 7.76 -27.91 -2.23
C SER A 11 7.38 -26.42 -2.32
N SER A 12 6.60 -25.91 -1.37
CA SER A 12 6.21 -24.49 -1.35
C SER A 12 7.39 -23.55 -1.13
N VAL A 13 8.39 -23.96 -0.32
CA VAL A 13 9.62 -23.17 -0.11
C VAL A 13 10.46 -23.12 -1.39
N ASN A 14 10.61 -24.25 -2.09
CA ASN A 14 11.32 -24.27 -3.38
C ASN A 14 10.61 -23.41 -4.44
N GLU A 15 9.28 -23.46 -4.47
CA GLU A 15 8.46 -22.60 -5.34
C GLU A 15 8.68 -21.11 -5.01
N MET A 16 8.71 -20.73 -3.73
CA MET A 16 9.02 -19.36 -3.30
C MET A 16 10.38 -18.88 -3.85
N VAL A 17 11.43 -19.69 -3.72
CA VAL A 17 12.78 -19.33 -4.20
C VAL A 17 12.80 -19.16 -5.72
N ALA A 18 12.13 -20.05 -6.46
CA ALA A 18 12.02 -19.94 -7.91
C ALA A 18 11.28 -18.66 -8.35
N ILE A 19 10.27 -18.22 -7.58
CA ILE A 19 9.57 -16.95 -7.81
C ILE A 19 10.49 -15.75 -7.54
N GLU A 20 11.21 -15.75 -6.41
CA GLU A 20 12.13 -14.67 -6.06
C GLU A 20 13.26 -14.51 -7.09
N ASN A 21 13.77 -15.63 -7.62
CA ASN A 21 14.81 -15.63 -8.67
C ASN A 21 14.25 -15.30 -10.08
N GLY A 22 12.93 -15.22 -10.24
CA GLY A 22 12.28 -14.98 -11.52
C GLY A 22 12.26 -16.18 -12.47
N GLU A 23 12.64 -17.37 -11.99
CA GLU A 23 12.62 -18.63 -12.73
C GLU A 23 11.21 -19.20 -12.90
N PHE A 24 10.31 -18.83 -11.98
CA PHE A 24 8.90 -19.19 -12.03
C PHE A 24 8.02 -17.95 -11.87
N GLN A 25 7.07 -17.76 -12.78
CA GLN A 25 6.08 -16.69 -12.68
C GLN A 25 4.71 -17.29 -12.32
N PRO A 26 4.14 -16.95 -11.16
CA PRO A 26 2.80 -17.41 -10.80
C PRO A 26 1.76 -16.92 -11.80
N LYS A 27 0.70 -17.70 -11.99
CA LYS A 27 -0.46 -17.25 -12.79
C LYS A 27 -1.03 -15.96 -12.21
N PRO A 28 -1.50 -15.00 -13.04
CA PRO A 28 -2.07 -13.75 -12.55
C PRO A 28 -3.20 -13.94 -11.53
N GLU A 29 -4.01 -14.99 -11.68
CA GLU A 29 -5.08 -15.32 -10.72
C GLU A 29 -4.57 -15.60 -9.30
N HIS A 30 -3.32 -16.06 -9.16
CA HIS A 30 -2.69 -16.40 -7.87
C HIS A 30 -1.86 -15.24 -7.30
N VAL A 31 -1.80 -14.10 -8.00
CA VAL A 31 -1.04 -12.92 -7.57
C VAL A 31 -1.99 -11.88 -6.99
N HIS A 32 -2.06 -11.84 -5.66
CA HIS A 32 -2.82 -10.81 -4.94
C HIS A 32 -1.89 -9.65 -4.56
N ARG A 33 -1.88 -8.58 -5.36
CA ARG A 33 -1.17 -7.34 -5.03
C ARG A 33 -2.12 -6.34 -4.40
N HIS A 34 -1.85 -5.97 -3.15
CA HIS A 34 -2.41 -4.77 -2.56
C HIS A 34 -1.43 -3.63 -2.82
N ALA A 35 -1.73 -2.79 -3.82
CA ALA A 35 -0.98 -1.56 -3.97
C ALA A 35 -1.13 -0.74 -2.69
N ILE A 36 -0.01 -0.31 -2.11
CA ILE A 36 0.00 0.57 -0.95
C ILE A 36 0.49 1.93 -1.46
N PRO A 37 -0.34 2.98 -1.40
CA PRO A 37 0.06 4.30 -1.87
C PRO A 37 1.20 4.84 -1.01
N ASN A 38 2.19 5.45 -1.64
CA ASN A 38 3.26 6.14 -0.93
C ASN A 38 2.75 7.50 -0.45
N VAL A 39 2.19 7.52 0.76
CA VAL A 39 1.58 8.72 1.37
C VAL A 39 2.54 9.90 1.40
N LYS A 40 3.82 9.65 1.71
CA LYS A 40 4.85 10.70 1.78
C LYS A 40 5.09 11.33 0.41
N LEU A 41 5.13 10.52 -0.63
CA LEU A 41 5.33 10.97 -2.00
C LEU A 41 4.10 11.76 -2.47
N ILE A 42 2.89 11.24 -2.25
CA ILE A 42 1.64 11.94 -2.58
C ILE A 42 1.64 13.33 -1.91
N ARG A 43 1.86 13.40 -0.59
CA ARG A 43 1.89 14.69 0.12
C ARG A 43 2.92 15.66 -0.45
N LYS A 44 4.14 15.17 -0.71
CA LYS A 44 5.24 15.99 -1.24
C LYS A 44 4.95 16.51 -2.65
N ASN A 45 4.24 15.76 -3.49
CA ASN A 45 3.85 16.21 -4.82
C ASN A 45 3.00 17.48 -4.77
N PHE A 46 2.22 17.67 -3.70
CA PHE A 46 1.43 18.88 -3.48
C PHE A 46 2.11 19.92 -2.58
N GLY A 47 3.39 19.72 -2.22
CA GLY A 47 4.17 20.67 -1.43
C GLY A 47 3.69 20.87 0.02
N MET A 48 2.87 19.97 0.55
CA MET A 48 2.20 20.18 1.84
C MET A 48 3.03 19.70 3.04
N LYS A 49 2.86 20.36 4.18
CA LYS A 49 3.29 19.85 5.50
C LYS A 49 2.39 18.69 5.92
N GLN A 50 2.87 17.87 6.86
CA GLN A 50 2.09 16.73 7.38
C GLN A 50 0.76 17.17 8.01
N SER A 51 0.73 18.32 8.70
CA SER A 51 -0.49 18.88 9.29
C SER A 51 -1.52 19.27 8.23
N GLU A 52 -1.10 20.02 7.21
CA GLU A 52 -1.94 20.48 6.10
C GLU A 52 -2.54 19.30 5.33
N PHE A 53 -1.73 18.26 5.09
CA PHE A 53 -2.19 17.05 4.43
C PHE A 53 -3.18 16.25 5.28
N ALA A 54 -2.97 16.21 6.60
CA ALA A 54 -3.86 15.53 7.52
C ALA A 54 -5.23 16.23 7.58
N GLU A 55 -5.24 17.55 7.64
CA GLU A 55 -6.44 18.38 7.60
C GLU A 55 -7.23 18.17 6.31
N MET A 56 -6.55 18.26 5.15
CA MET A 56 -7.16 18.06 3.82
C MET A 56 -7.83 16.68 3.65
N ILE A 57 -7.24 15.61 4.21
CA ILE A 57 -7.82 14.27 4.14
C ILE A 57 -8.82 13.99 5.29
N GLY A 58 -8.88 14.85 6.30
CA GLY A 58 -9.76 14.68 7.46
C GLY A 58 -9.28 13.61 8.44
N VAL A 59 -7.96 13.51 8.66
CA VAL A 59 -7.34 12.56 9.59
C VAL A 59 -6.39 13.25 10.56
N SER A 60 -5.98 12.55 11.63
CA SER A 60 -4.98 13.09 12.55
C SER A 60 -3.58 13.14 11.91
N ILE A 61 -2.79 14.16 12.28
CA ILE A 61 -1.37 14.25 11.86
C ILE A 61 -0.57 13.00 12.27
N ARG A 62 -0.88 12.42 13.43
CA ARG A 62 -0.25 11.19 13.94
C ARG A 62 -0.53 10.01 13.01
N LEU A 63 -1.71 9.94 12.39
CA LEU A 63 -2.04 8.89 11.45
C LEU A 63 -1.24 9.04 10.14
N VAL A 64 -1.12 10.27 9.62
CA VAL A 64 -0.26 10.56 8.46
C VAL A 64 1.20 10.17 8.74
N GLN A 65 1.74 10.53 9.90
CA GLN A 65 3.10 10.14 10.31
C GLN A 65 3.28 8.63 10.38
N SER A 66 2.30 7.92 10.96
CA SER A 66 2.32 6.46 11.08
C SER A 66 2.30 5.79 9.70
N TRP A 67 1.54 6.32 8.74
CA TRP A 67 1.55 5.86 7.35
C TRP A 67 2.88 6.14 6.65
N GLU A 68 3.43 7.34 6.77
CA GLU A 68 4.71 7.70 6.13
C GLU A 68 5.91 6.94 6.69
N GLN A 69 5.81 6.44 7.92
CA GLN A 69 6.82 5.61 8.57
C GLN A 69 6.55 4.11 8.41
N ASN A 70 5.53 3.72 7.63
CA ASN A 70 5.11 2.33 7.43
C ASN A 70 4.76 1.58 8.74
N GLN A 71 4.42 2.29 9.82
CA GLN A 71 3.96 1.67 11.07
C GLN A 71 2.50 1.20 10.97
N ARG A 72 1.71 1.88 10.12
CA ARG A 72 0.35 1.49 9.76
C ARG A 72 0.18 1.61 8.26
N THR A 73 -0.68 0.78 7.71
CA THR A 73 -1.07 0.85 6.30
C THR A 73 -2.43 1.54 6.20
N PRO A 74 -2.62 2.50 5.28
CA PRO A 74 -3.95 3.03 4.99
C PRO A 74 -4.90 1.90 4.59
N SER A 75 -6.13 1.93 5.07
CA SER A 75 -7.15 0.94 4.75
C SER A 75 -8.50 1.61 4.50
N GLY A 76 -9.46 0.84 3.96
CA GLY A 76 -10.83 1.31 3.73
C GLY A 76 -10.91 2.58 2.88
N ILE A 77 -11.64 3.59 3.37
CA ILE A 77 -11.89 4.85 2.66
C ILE A 77 -10.59 5.64 2.50
N ALA A 78 -9.72 5.69 3.50
CA ALA A 78 -8.45 6.42 3.42
C ALA A 78 -7.56 5.89 2.29
N LEU A 79 -7.50 4.55 2.13
CA LEU A 79 -6.76 3.93 1.03
C LEU A 79 -7.32 4.35 -0.33
N LYS A 80 -8.65 4.26 -0.51
CA LYS A 80 -9.31 4.69 -1.76
C LYS A 80 -9.08 6.17 -2.03
N MET A 81 -9.10 7.01 -0.99
CA MET A 81 -8.90 8.44 -1.08
C MET A 81 -7.48 8.79 -1.55
N LEU A 82 -6.47 8.14 -0.98
CA LEU A 82 -5.07 8.34 -1.39
C LEU A 82 -4.86 7.93 -2.86
N PHE A 83 -5.47 6.82 -3.30
CA PHE A 83 -5.45 6.44 -4.71
C PHE A 83 -6.17 7.43 -5.61
N LEU A 84 -7.29 7.99 -5.15
CA LEU A 84 -8.04 8.97 -5.91
C LEU A 84 -7.23 10.25 -6.11
N ILE A 85 -6.54 10.72 -5.08
CA ILE A 85 -5.62 11.86 -5.15
C ILE A 85 -4.46 11.57 -6.12
N GLU A 86 -3.89 10.37 -6.08
CA GLU A 86 -2.80 9.96 -6.97
C GLU A 86 -3.24 9.90 -8.44
N LYS A 87 -4.44 9.36 -8.71
CA LYS A 87 -4.99 9.23 -10.07
C LYS A 87 -5.60 10.52 -10.61
N ASN A 88 -6.12 11.38 -9.74
CA ASN A 88 -6.77 12.63 -10.11
C ASN A 88 -6.33 13.77 -9.16
N PRO A 89 -5.19 14.42 -9.45
CA PRO A 89 -4.65 15.48 -8.60
C PRO A 89 -5.59 16.67 -8.37
N ASN A 90 -6.48 16.97 -9.32
CA ASN A 90 -7.42 18.09 -9.23
C ASN A 90 -8.40 17.97 -8.05
N ILE A 91 -8.60 16.75 -7.52
CA ILE A 91 -9.49 16.56 -6.37
C ILE A 91 -8.98 17.27 -5.11
N VAL A 92 -7.67 17.52 -5.02
CA VAL A 92 -7.06 18.20 -3.88
C VAL A 92 -7.64 19.60 -3.69
N ASP A 93 -7.92 20.32 -4.78
CA ASP A 93 -8.53 21.65 -4.70
C ASP A 93 -9.96 21.59 -4.20
N THR A 94 -10.72 20.55 -4.60
CA THR A 94 -12.06 20.30 -4.06
C THR A 94 -12.01 20.00 -2.57
N LEU A 95 -11.08 19.16 -2.11
CA LEU A 95 -10.97 18.79 -0.69
C LEU A 95 -10.59 19.96 0.21
N ARG A 96 -9.76 20.87 -0.29
CA ARG A 96 -9.41 22.11 0.42
C ARG A 96 -10.58 23.10 0.53
N SER A 97 -11.60 22.95 -0.30
CA SER A 97 -12.77 23.84 -0.32
C SER A 97 -13.98 23.33 0.49
N ILE A 98 -13.93 22.07 0.94
CA ILE A 98 -14.93 21.48 1.83
C ILE A 98 -14.65 21.94 3.25
#